data_AF-A0A7X1NT19-F1
#
_entry.id   AF-A0A7X1NT19-F1
#
_cell.length_a   1.000
_cell.length_b   1.000
_cell.length_c   1.000
_cell.angle_alpha   90.00
_cell.angle_beta   90.00
_cell.angle_gamma   90.00
#
_symmetry.space_group_name_H-M   'P 1'
#
loop_
_entity.id
_entity.type
_entity.pdbx_description
1 polymer ?
#
loop_
_entity_poly.entity_id
_entity_poly.type
_entity_poly.pdbx_seq_one_letter_code
_entity_poly.pdbx_strand_id
1 'polypeptide(L)'
;MQLVRQAHPFEYRDHHGVDRLGSADLWRSRSGDRAVLVLHGLPPAEAEAHGVRALRTLDTTLLPYLLRPDVRLNVFVLQQESDGTVKARALVLPLSA
;
A
#
# COMPACT_ATOMS: atom_id res chain seq x y z
N MET A 1 3.49 15.77 7.24
CA MET A 1 3.52 14.29 7.19
C MET A 1 4.95 13.85 7.47
N GLN A 2 5.14 12.72 8.16
CA GLN A 2 6.45 12.13 8.46
C GLN A 2 6.52 10.74 7.81
N LEU A 3 7.59 10.46 7.08
CA LEU A 3 7.87 9.12 6.56
C LEU A 3 8.33 8.24 7.73
N VAL A 4 7.56 7.18 8.00
CA VAL A 4 7.83 6.25 9.12
C VAL A 4 8.52 4.99 8.59
N ARG A 5 8.17 4.58 7.38
CA ARG A 5 8.81 3.46 6.71
C ARG A 5 8.89 3.74 5.22
N GLN A 6 10.06 3.48 4.64
CA GLN A 6 10.35 3.71 3.22
C GLN A 6 10.71 2.39 2.56
N ALA A 7 10.21 2.19 1.34
CA ALA A 7 10.51 1.08 0.45
C ALA A 7 10.47 -0.29 1.17
N HIS A 8 9.52 -0.47 2.09
CA HIS A 8 9.43 -1.70 2.87
C HIS A 8 9.05 -2.85 1.94
N PRO A 9 9.92 -3.85 1.74
CA PRO A 9 9.59 -4.99 0.92
C PRO A 9 8.57 -5.86 1.66
N PHE A 10 7.59 -6.36 0.93
CA PHE A 10 6.64 -7.34 1.45
C PHE A 10 6.27 -8.35 0.37
N GLU A 11 5.81 -9.51 0.82
CA GLU A 11 5.30 -10.58 -0.02
C GLU A 11 3.80 -10.74 0.23
N TYR A 12 3.03 -10.95 -0.83
CA TYR A 12 1.61 -11.26 -0.72
C TYR A 12 1.23 -12.31 -1.77
N ARG A 13 0.23 -13.13 -1.44
CA ARG A 13 -0.30 -14.12 -2.37
C ARG A 13 -1.45 -13.51 -3.17
N ASP A 14 -1.36 -13.56 -4.49
CA ASP A 14 -2.41 -13.10 -5.40
C ASP A 14 -3.59 -14.09 -5.46
N HIS A 15 -4.63 -13.73 -6.20
CA HIS A 15 -5.85 -14.53 -6.30
C HIS A 15 -5.67 -15.84 -7.09
N HIS A 16 -4.55 -15.99 -7.81
CA HIS A 16 -4.15 -17.24 -8.47
C HIS A 16 -3.27 -18.12 -7.57
N GLY A 17 -3.00 -17.71 -6.33
CA GLY A 17 -2.12 -18.43 -5.42
C GLY A 17 -0.64 -18.21 -5.69
N VAL A 18 -0.28 -17.22 -6.54
CA VAL A 18 1.10 -16.90 -6.86
C VAL A 18 1.62 -15.89 -5.85
N ASP A 19 2.80 -16.15 -5.32
CA ASP A 19 3.47 -15.23 -4.41
C ASP A 19 4.07 -14.07 -5.21
N ARG A 20 3.79 -12.85 -4.76
CA ARG A 20 4.15 -11.59 -5.40
C ARG A 20 4.92 -10.73 -4.41
N LEU A 21 5.88 -9.99 -4.95
CA LEU A 21 6.62 -8.99 -4.20
C LEU A 21 6.03 -7.61 -4.47
N GLY A 22 6.00 -6.78 -3.43
CA GLY A 22 5.68 -5.36 -3.51
C GLY A 22 6.57 -4.57 -2.57
N SER A 23 6.50 -3.24 -2.66
CA SER A 23 7.10 -2.36 -1.66
C SER A 23 6.12 -1.29 -1.20
N ALA A 24 6.30 -0.84 0.05
CA ALA A 24 5.40 0.12 0.67
C ALA A 24 6.14 1.28 1.32
N ASP A 25 5.61 2.48 1.10
CA ASP A 25 5.93 3.68 1.88
C ASP A 25 4.79 3.98 2.85
N LEU A 26 5.13 4.26 4.11
CA LEU A 26 4.16 4.65 5.13
C LEU A 26 4.48 6.03 5.67
N TRP A 27 3.54 6.94 5.49
CA TRP A 27 3.56 8.30 6.01
C TRP A 27 2.53 8.44 7.13
N ARG A 28 2.86 9.20 8.17
CA ARG A 28 1.97 9.49 9.29
C ARG A 28 1.86 10.99 9.53
N SER A 29 0.70 11.47 9.97
CA SER A 29 0.55 12.83 10.48
C SER A 29 1.34 13.02 11.77
N ARG A 30 1.68 14.27 12.10
CA ARG A 30 2.41 14.58 13.35
C ARG A 30 1.56 14.26 14.59
N SER A 31 0.25 14.43 14.50
CA SER A 31 -0.75 14.08 15.50
C SER A 31 -0.97 12.57 15.63
N GLY A 32 -0.66 11.79 14.59
CA GLY A 32 -0.88 10.34 14.56
C GLY A 32 -2.31 9.91 14.23
N ASP A 33 -3.21 10.85 13.95
CA ASP A 33 -4.63 10.63 13.62
C ASP A 33 -4.86 10.21 12.15
N ARG A 34 -3.86 10.42 11.29
CA ARG A 34 -3.93 10.09 9.86
C ARG A 34 -2.65 9.40 9.40
N ALA A 35 -2.80 8.50 8.44
CA ALA A 35 -1.69 7.87 7.75
C ALA A 35 -1.98 7.74 6.26
N VAL A 36 -0.91 7.61 5.48
CA VAL A 36 -0.94 7.33 4.05
C VAL A 36 -0.02 6.16 3.78
N LEU A 37 -0.56 5.10 3.21
CA LEU A 37 0.19 3.95 2.71
C LEU A 37 0.25 4.03 1.19
N VAL A 38 1.45 3.99 0.63
CA VAL A 38 1.67 3.95 -0.82
C VAL A 38 2.24 2.60 -1.17
N LEU A 39 1.59 1.89 -2.09
CA LEU A 39 1.97 0.57 -2.57
C LEU A 39 2.63 0.69 -3.95
N HIS A 40 3.75 0.00 -4.12
CA HIS A 40 4.56 0.00 -5.32
C HIS A 40 4.83 -1.43 -5.80
N GLY A 41 5.16 -1.57 -7.08
CA GLY A 41 5.52 -2.86 -7.68
C GLY A 41 4.35 -3.83 -7.82
N LEU A 42 3.10 -3.35 -7.70
CA LEU A 42 1.93 -4.17 -7.94
C LEU A 42 1.67 -4.29 -9.46
N PRO A 43 1.24 -5.47 -9.95
CA PRO A 43 0.83 -5.62 -11.33
C PRO A 43 -0.24 -4.58 -11.72
N PRO A 44 -0.13 -3.94 -12.90
CA PRO A 44 -1.10 -2.95 -13.35
C PRO A 44 -2.45 -3.58 -13.73
N ALA A 45 -2.41 -4.82 -14.26
CA ALA A 45 -3.61 -5.63 -14.42
C ALA A 45 -4.19 -5.94 -13.03
N GLU A 46 -5.49 -5.69 -12.84
CA GLU A 46 -6.18 -5.95 -11.59
C GLU A 46 -5.55 -5.27 -10.36
N ALA A 47 -4.99 -4.06 -10.56
CA ALA A 47 -4.30 -3.31 -9.52
C ALA A 47 -5.11 -3.15 -8.22
N GLU A 48 -6.45 -3.06 -8.31
CA GLU A 48 -7.34 -3.04 -7.14
C GLU A 48 -7.29 -4.36 -6.36
N ALA A 49 -7.45 -5.50 -7.05
CA ALA A 49 -7.43 -6.81 -6.41
C ALA A 49 -6.05 -7.10 -5.77
N HIS A 50 -4.97 -6.76 -6.48
CA HIS A 50 -3.62 -6.81 -5.92
C HIS A 50 -3.45 -5.86 -4.73
N GLY A 51 -3.95 -4.62 -4.83
CA GLY A 51 -3.90 -3.63 -3.76
C GLY A 51 -4.63 -4.08 -2.50
N VAL A 52 -5.83 -4.66 -2.62
CA VAL A 52 -6.60 -5.21 -1.50
C VAL A 52 -5.85 -6.35 -0.82
N ARG A 53 -5.22 -7.25 -1.60
CA ARG A 53 -4.43 -8.37 -1.04
C ARG A 53 -3.17 -7.88 -0.35
N ALA A 54 -2.44 -6.95 -0.96
CA ALA A 54 -1.28 -6.31 -0.37
C ALA A 54 -1.64 -5.59 0.94
N LEU A 55 -2.76 -4.85 0.96
CA LEU A 55 -3.25 -4.19 2.17
C LEU A 55 -3.55 -5.20 3.28
N ARG A 56 -4.25 -6.30 2.98
CA ARG A 56 -4.53 -7.36 3.98
C ARG A 56 -3.27 -7.97 4.56
N THR A 57 -2.25 -8.22 3.74
CA THR A 57 -0.96 -8.68 4.24
C THR A 57 -0.38 -7.64 5.21
N LEU A 58 -0.26 -6.39 4.78
CA LEU A 58 0.36 -5.33 5.57
C LEU A 58 -0.42 -5.03 6.86
N ASP A 59 -1.73 -5.16 6.84
CA ASP A 59 -2.62 -5.02 8.00
C ASP A 59 -2.33 -6.06 9.10
N THR A 60 -1.75 -7.21 8.73
CA THR A 60 -1.36 -8.25 9.70
C THR A 60 0.13 -8.26 10.01
N THR A 61 0.99 -7.79 9.11
CA THR A 61 2.45 -7.93 9.23
C THR A 61 3.19 -6.63 9.59
N LEU A 62 2.62 -5.46 9.29
CA LEU A 62 3.31 -4.17 9.41
C LEU A 62 2.50 -3.11 10.17
N LEU A 63 1.28 -2.84 9.73
CA LEU A 63 0.49 -1.69 10.18
C LEU A 63 0.22 -1.68 11.70
N PRO A 64 -0.10 -2.81 12.36
CA PRO A 64 -0.36 -2.82 13.80
C PRO A 64 0.83 -2.35 14.65
N TYR A 65 2.05 -2.46 14.12
CA TYR A 65 3.28 -2.08 14.82
C TYR A 65 3.67 -0.62 14.60
N LEU A 66 3.07 0.05 13.62
CA LEU A 66 3.43 1.42 13.21
C LEU A 66 2.29 2.44 13.41
N LEU A 67 1.05 1.95 13.46
CA LEU A 67 -0.16 2.75 13.48
C LEU A 67 -1.01 2.45 14.71
N ARG A 68 -1.77 3.45 15.16
CA ARG A 68 -2.79 3.25 16.19
C ARG A 68 -4.05 2.67 15.54
N PRO A 69 -4.87 1.90 16.28
CA PRO A 69 -6.09 1.31 15.75
C PRO A 69 -7.11 2.33 15.20
N ASP A 70 -7.12 3.55 15.73
CA ASP A 70 -8.05 4.61 15.39
C ASP A 70 -7.57 5.53 14.25
N VAL A 71 -6.44 5.20 13.62
CA VAL A 71 -5.87 6.04 12.55
C VAL A 71 -6.76 6.03 11.31
N ARG A 72 -6.93 7.20 10.69
CA ARG A 72 -7.52 7.29 9.35
C ARG A 72 -6.44 7.02 8.30
N LEU A 73 -6.40 5.80 7.78
CA LEU A 73 -5.45 5.37 6.77
C LEU A 73 -5.98 5.67 5.36
N ASN A 74 -5.22 6.33 4.50
CA ASN A 74 -5.50 6.35 3.05
C ASN A 74 -4.50 5.44 2.33
N VAL A 75 -4.96 4.65 1.36
CA VAL A 75 -4.10 3.72 0.62
C VAL A 75 -4.08 4.09 -0.85
N PHE A 76 -2.87 4.25 -1.40
CA PHE A 76 -2.65 4.54 -2.80
C PHE A 76 -1.83 3.43 -3.45
N VAL A 77 -2.26 2.94 -4.61
CA VAL A 77 -1.42 2.06 -5.45
C VAL A 77 -0.78 2.92 -6.53
N LEU A 78 0.55 3.03 -6.51
CA LEU A 78 1.31 3.72 -7.54
C LEU A 78 1.52 2.81 -8.75
N GLN A 79 0.90 3.16 -9.86
CA GLN A 79 1.11 2.48 -11.14
C GLN A 79 2.30 3.11 -11.87
N GLN A 80 3.21 2.27 -12.37
CA GLN A 80 4.21 2.68 -13.35
C GLN A 80 3.68 2.36 -14.75
N GLU A 81 3.66 3.34 -15.66
CA GLU A 81 3.35 3.06 -17.06
C GLU A 81 4.52 2.29 -17.70
N SER A 82 4.21 1.39 -18.63
CA SER A 82 5.15 0.45 -19.25
C SER A 82 6.22 1.12 -20.14
N ASP A 83 6.07 2.40 -20.43
CA ASP A 83 6.96 3.19 -21.29
C ASP A 83 8.05 3.95 -20.50
N GLY A 84 8.10 3.78 -19.16
CA GLY A 84 9.03 4.51 -18.31
C GLY A 84 8.62 5.96 -18.03
N THR A 85 7.49 6.43 -18.56
CA THR A 85 6.92 7.73 -18.25
C THR A 85 6.20 7.64 -16.90
N VAL A 86 6.76 8.28 -15.88
CA VAL A 86 6.21 8.29 -14.52
C VAL A 86 5.02 9.26 -14.46
N LYS A 87 3.91 8.94 -15.12
CA LYS A 87 2.63 9.55 -14.74
C LYS A 87 2.07 8.73 -13.59
N ALA A 88 2.41 9.15 -12.38
CA ALA A 88 1.90 8.57 -11.14
C ALA A 88 0.36 8.56 -11.17
N ARG A 89 -0.23 7.40 -11.43
CA ARG A 89 -1.66 7.16 -11.24
C ARG A 89 -1.82 6.45 -9.90
N ALA A 90 -2.65 7.04 -9.06
CA ALA A 90 -2.91 6.52 -7.72
C ALA A 90 -4.35 5.99 -7.68
N LEU A 91 -4.49 4.68 -7.53
CA LEU A 91 -5.78 4.09 -7.18
C LEU A 91 -5.99 4.26 -5.68
N VAL A 92 -7.09 4.90 -5.28
CA VAL A 92 -7.52 4.92 -3.88
C VAL A 92 -8.27 3.61 -3.62
N LEU A 93 -7.75 2.78 -2.73
CA LEU A 93 -8.49 1.59 -2.32
C LEU A 93 -9.67 2.01 -1.43
N PRO A 94 -10.88 1.47 -1.66
CA PRO A 94 -11.98 1.70 -0.75
C PRO A 94 -11.60 1.12 0.62
N LEU A 95 -11.45 1.98 1.62
CA LEU A 95 -11.30 1.56 3.00
C LEU A 95 -12.59 0.84 3.36
N SER A 96 -12.53 -0.48 3.45
CA SER A 96 -13.67 -1.25 3.96
C SER A 96 -13.80 -0.88 5.44
N ALA A 97 -14.93 -0.24 5.77
CA ALA A 97 -15.31 0.15 7.12
C ALA A 97 -15.47 -1.05 8.05
#